data_AF-A0A7J5TYN3-F1
#
_entry.id   AF-A0A7J5TYN3-F1
#
_cell.length_a   1.000
_cell.length_b   1.000
_cell.length_c   1.000
_cell.angle_alpha   90.00
_cell.angle_beta   90.00
_cell.angle_gamma   90.00
#
_symmetry.space_group_name_H-M   'P 1'
#
loop_
_entity.id
_entity.type
_entity.pdbx_description
1 polymer ?
#
loop_
_entity_poly.entity_id
_entity_poly.type
_entity_poly.pdbx_seq_one_letter_code
_entity_poly.pdbx_strand_id
1 'polypeptide(L)'
;MPFITQSNFSRIVGEMPTSEEIQGELYKTPIYFFNKTERYRLLRIKQFLQLGEDKLVKVFIKVEREDTQSWIFEGGKPAYHKSTDCSTLNGEYVNFPIPEEIKEKNQVKEFREWFKENSYLLEDSLKRNEEAFALKIKSRFGVNIEGRITRPNSGKMLFIDLDLEELEKAIDNLLEKSRRFYGSSSQSQQAAIKKYSQRAFLYLRKYEISDNDTGLSEEQLRQFLQEYDQKFKQPVKDLLTKYYMVKYNPKLEFKGSLLEQLGFKECQKCYGN
;
A
#
# COMPACT_ATOMS: atom_id res chain seq x y z
N MET A 1 17.98 14.17 5.56
CA MET A 1 17.13 13.11 6.12
C MET A 1 16.63 12.23 4.98
N PRO A 2 16.56 10.91 5.16
CA PRO A 2 16.09 9.99 4.12
C PRO A 2 14.55 9.83 4.13
N PHE A 3 13.95 9.75 2.95
CA PHE A 3 12.51 9.65 2.72
C PHE A 3 12.14 8.30 2.07
N ILE A 4 11.00 7.71 2.43
CA ILE A 4 10.49 6.46 1.86
C ILE A 4 9.02 6.59 1.42
N THR A 5 8.57 5.72 0.51
CA THR A 5 7.15 5.68 0.08
C THR A 5 6.23 5.07 1.13
N GLN A 6 4.93 5.39 1.08
CA GLN A 6 3.90 4.78 1.94
C GLN A 6 3.84 3.25 1.80
N SER A 7 4.07 2.73 0.59
CA SER A 7 4.19 1.30 0.32
C SER A 7 5.37 0.68 1.08
N ASN A 8 6.53 1.33 1.08
CA ASN A 8 7.69 0.86 1.81
C ASN A 8 7.50 0.96 3.34
N PHE A 9 6.90 2.04 3.84
CA PHE A 9 6.55 2.17 5.25
C PHE A 9 5.55 1.09 5.70
N SER A 10 4.49 0.87 4.90
CA SER A 10 3.49 -0.17 5.15
C SER A 10 4.10 -1.57 5.20
N ARG A 11 5.12 -1.84 4.38
CA ARG A 11 5.84 -3.12 4.37
C ARG A 11 6.66 -3.31 5.63
N ILE A 12 7.41 -2.28 6.05
CA ILE A 12 8.16 -2.31 7.31
C ILE A 12 7.22 -2.75 8.44
N VAL A 13 6.08 -2.08 8.59
CA VAL A 13 5.12 -2.42 9.64
C VAL A 13 4.55 -3.84 9.48
N GLY A 14 4.39 -4.33 8.25
CA GLY A 14 3.91 -5.67 7.94
C GLY A 14 4.86 -6.80 8.37
N GLU A 15 6.17 -6.58 8.24
CA GLU A 15 7.22 -7.57 8.56
C GLU A 15 7.57 -7.65 10.05
N MET A 16 6.98 -6.81 10.90
CA MET A 16 7.17 -6.93 12.35
C MET A 16 6.73 -8.32 12.83
N PRO A 17 7.55 -9.04 13.62
CA PRO A 17 7.22 -10.38 14.08
C PRO A 17 5.92 -10.38 14.86
N THR A 18 5.14 -11.44 14.63
CA THR A 18 3.83 -11.67 15.23
C THR A 18 3.96 -12.16 16.67
N SER A 19 4.64 -11.41 17.55
CA SER A 19 4.62 -11.72 18.97
C SER A 19 3.37 -11.10 19.58
N GLU A 20 2.37 -11.96 19.87
CA GLU A 20 1.14 -11.69 20.62
C GLU A 20 0.13 -10.73 19.96
N GLU A 21 -1.17 -10.92 20.29
CA GLU A 21 -2.21 -9.99 19.88
C GLU A 21 -1.92 -8.64 20.52
N ILE A 22 -1.36 -7.70 19.76
CA ILE A 22 -1.12 -6.33 20.21
C ILE A 22 -2.48 -5.76 20.64
N GLN A 23 -2.67 -5.62 21.94
CA GLN A 23 -3.83 -4.98 22.54
C GLN A 23 -3.58 -3.49 22.72
N GLY A 24 -4.64 -2.71 22.70
CA GLY A 24 -4.58 -1.27 22.94
C GLY A 24 -5.56 -0.49 22.08
N GLU A 25 -5.75 0.78 22.44
CA GLU A 25 -6.66 1.67 21.74
C GLU A 25 -6.02 2.30 20.50
N LEU A 26 -6.80 2.34 19.42
CA LEU A 26 -6.42 3.01 18.18
C LEU A 26 -6.39 4.53 18.39
N TYR A 27 -7.39 5.07 19.07
CA TYR A 27 -7.56 6.51 19.21
C TYR A 27 -8.18 6.85 20.57
N LYS A 28 -8.38 8.14 20.85
CA LYS A 28 -9.01 8.62 22.09
C LYS A 28 -10.43 8.06 22.28
N THR A 29 -11.14 7.87 21.17
CA THR A 29 -12.50 7.33 21.14
C THR A 29 -12.49 5.95 20.47
N PRO A 30 -13.29 4.98 20.95
CA PRO A 30 -13.42 3.67 20.31
C PRO A 30 -13.88 3.77 18.85
N ILE A 31 -13.27 2.97 17.97
CA ILE A 31 -13.60 2.88 16.55
C ILE A 31 -14.00 1.43 16.24
N TYR A 32 -15.30 1.21 15.98
CA TYR A 32 -15.89 -0.14 15.91
C TYR A 32 -15.96 -0.74 14.50
N PHE A 33 -15.81 0.08 13.45
CA PHE A 33 -15.97 -0.36 12.07
C PHE A 33 -14.71 -1.02 11.48
N PHE A 34 -13.59 -1.10 12.21
CA PHE A 34 -12.41 -1.82 11.73
C PHE A 34 -12.49 -3.31 12.04
N ASN A 35 -12.12 -4.15 11.09
CA ASN A 35 -11.91 -5.58 11.40
C ASN A 35 -10.59 -5.81 12.15
N LYS A 36 -10.41 -7.05 12.61
CA LYS A 36 -9.22 -7.49 13.35
C LYS A 36 -7.91 -7.16 12.62
N THR A 37 -7.84 -7.43 11.32
CA THR A 37 -6.63 -7.18 10.50
C THR A 37 -6.32 -5.69 10.40
N GLU A 38 -7.33 -4.85 10.15
CA GLU A 38 -7.17 -3.39 10.08
C GLU A 38 -6.72 -2.82 11.43
N ARG A 39 -7.37 -3.23 12.52
CA ARG A 39 -7.01 -2.80 13.89
C ARG A 39 -5.57 -3.21 14.22
N TYR A 40 -5.22 -4.46 13.97
CA TYR A 40 -3.89 -4.99 14.25
C TYR A 40 -2.80 -4.24 13.48
N ARG A 41 -3.03 -3.96 12.19
CA ARG A 41 -2.09 -3.17 11.38
C ARG A 41 -1.89 -1.77 11.94
N LEU A 42 -2.96 -1.06 12.31
CA LEU A 42 -2.85 0.28 12.89
C LEU A 42 -2.11 0.27 14.23
N LEU A 43 -2.35 -0.74 15.08
CA LEU A 43 -1.63 -0.89 16.35
C LEU A 43 -0.14 -1.17 16.15
N ARG A 44 0.23 -1.96 15.13
CA ARG A 44 1.63 -2.16 14.73
C ARG A 44 2.29 -0.86 14.30
N ILE A 45 1.62 -0.05 13.47
CA ILE A 45 2.14 1.28 13.08
C ILE A 45 2.42 2.11 14.34
N LYS A 46 1.44 2.18 15.24
CA LYS A 46 1.56 2.92 16.49
C LYS A 46 2.74 2.44 17.34
N GLN A 47 2.86 1.13 17.54
CA GLN A 47 3.95 0.54 18.32
C GLN A 47 5.31 0.76 17.66
N PHE A 48 5.42 0.58 16.34
CA PHE A 48 6.62 0.84 15.57
C PHE A 48 7.14 2.27 15.80
N LEU A 49 6.24 3.25 15.74
CA LEU A 49 6.60 4.66 15.92
C LEU A 49 6.88 5.02 17.39
N GLN A 50 6.40 4.22 18.35
CA GLN A 50 6.69 4.38 19.78
C GLN A 50 8.02 3.73 20.21
N LEU A 51 8.52 2.76 19.45
CA LEU A 51 9.79 2.10 19.73
C LEU A 51 10.95 2.99 19.24
N GLY A 52 11.93 3.25 20.12
CA GLY A 52 13.19 3.89 19.72
C GLY A 52 14.02 3.01 18.78
N GLU A 53 14.90 3.64 17.99
CA GLU A 53 15.72 2.97 16.96
C GLU A 53 16.42 1.69 17.47
N ASP A 54 16.99 1.72 18.68
CA ASP A 54 17.72 0.60 19.28
C ASP A 54 16.87 -0.66 19.51
N LYS A 55 15.56 -0.48 19.70
CA LYS A 55 14.61 -1.59 19.83
C LYS A 55 14.11 -2.06 18.46
N LEU A 56 13.96 -1.14 17.49
CA LEU A 56 13.54 -1.48 16.14
C LEU A 56 14.52 -2.44 15.47
N VAL A 57 15.83 -2.19 15.57
CA VAL A 57 16.87 -3.05 14.97
C VAL A 57 16.83 -4.49 15.51
N LYS A 58 16.42 -4.69 16.77
CA LYS A 58 16.36 -6.01 17.41
C LYS A 58 15.10 -6.79 17.07
N VAL A 59 13.99 -6.09 16.82
CA VAL A 59 12.67 -6.69 16.60
C VAL A 59 12.41 -6.87 15.10
N PHE A 60 13.07 -6.09 14.25
CA PHE A 60 12.79 -6.10 12.83
C PHE A 60 13.54 -7.20 12.09
N ILE A 61 12.80 -8.01 11.32
CA ILE A 61 13.38 -8.95 10.37
C ILE A 61 13.70 -8.18 9.10
N LYS A 62 14.99 -8.13 8.74
CA LYS A 62 15.47 -7.52 7.50
C LYS A 62 14.58 -7.93 6.31
N VAL A 63 14.16 -6.96 5.50
CA VAL A 63 13.37 -7.25 4.30
C VAL A 63 14.26 -7.97 3.29
N GLU A 64 14.21 -9.29 3.28
CA GLU A 64 14.82 -10.10 2.23
C GLU A 64 13.80 -10.29 1.11
N ARG A 65 14.17 -9.88 -0.11
CA ARG A 65 13.32 -10.11 -1.28
C ARG A 65 13.79 -11.37 -1.97
N GLU A 66 13.01 -12.43 -1.85
CA GLU A 66 13.09 -13.54 -2.76
C GLU A 66 12.47 -13.15 -4.10
N ASP A 67 13.14 -13.56 -5.18
CA ASP A 67 12.72 -13.29 -6.54
C ASP A 67 11.61 -14.28 -6.92
N THR A 68 10.37 -13.80 -7.04
CA THR A 68 9.22 -14.66 -7.39
C THR A 68 9.16 -15.00 -8.87
N GLN A 69 10.11 -14.51 -9.67
CA GLN A 69 10.17 -14.68 -11.12
C GLN A 69 8.93 -14.16 -11.87
N SER A 70 8.11 -13.34 -11.21
CA SER A 70 6.82 -12.90 -11.74
C SER A 70 6.93 -11.59 -12.51
N TRP A 71 7.98 -10.80 -12.29
CA TRP A 71 8.11 -9.46 -12.86
C TRP A 71 9.45 -9.24 -13.57
N ILE A 72 9.47 -8.43 -14.62
CA ILE A 72 10.72 -8.01 -15.29
C ILE A 72 11.65 -7.25 -14.33
N PHE A 73 11.09 -6.28 -13.61
CA PHE A 73 11.81 -5.46 -12.64
C PHE A 73 11.53 -5.95 -11.22
N GLU A 74 12.05 -7.14 -10.88
CA GLU A 74 11.91 -7.76 -9.56
C GLU A 74 13.22 -7.76 -8.75
N GLY A 75 13.14 -8.03 -7.44
CA GLY A 75 14.32 -8.24 -6.60
C GLY A 75 15.08 -6.98 -6.16
N GLY A 76 14.65 -5.78 -6.54
CA GLY A 76 15.31 -4.55 -6.10
C GLY A 76 15.09 -4.25 -4.60
N LYS A 77 16.17 -3.97 -3.86
CA LYS A 77 16.06 -3.39 -2.50
C LYS A 77 15.24 -2.09 -2.54
N PRO A 78 14.31 -1.88 -1.60
CA PRO A 78 13.56 -0.62 -1.53
C PRO A 78 14.53 0.56 -1.35
N ALA A 79 14.23 1.70 -1.97
CA ALA A 79 15.11 2.86 -1.92
C ALA A 79 14.63 3.90 -0.88
N TYR A 80 15.58 4.64 -0.31
CA TYR A 80 15.33 5.86 0.44
C TYR A 80 15.92 7.09 -0.26
N HIS A 81 15.30 8.26 -0.10
CA HIS A 81 15.53 9.44 -0.94
C HIS A 81 15.97 10.65 -0.12
N LYS A 82 16.80 11.54 -0.68
CA LYS A 82 17.29 12.75 0.03
C LYS A 82 16.31 13.92 -0.04
N SER A 83 15.43 13.92 -1.04
CA SER A 83 14.46 14.99 -1.33
C SER A 83 13.08 14.43 -1.65
N THR A 84 12.04 15.15 -1.22
CA THR A 84 10.63 14.90 -1.52
C THR A 84 10.27 15.14 -2.99
N ASP A 85 11.09 15.90 -3.71
CA ASP A 85 10.85 16.25 -5.12
C ASP A 85 11.49 15.26 -6.09
N CYS A 86 12.08 14.18 -5.56
CA CYS A 86 12.71 13.16 -6.37
C CYS A 86 11.70 12.54 -7.36
N SER A 87 12.00 12.60 -8.66
CA SER A 87 11.13 12.02 -9.70
C SER A 87 10.87 10.52 -9.52
N THR A 88 11.82 9.77 -8.96
CA THR A 88 11.65 8.33 -8.69
C THR A 88 10.87 8.05 -7.41
N LEU A 89 10.86 8.99 -6.46
CA LEU A 89 9.96 8.92 -5.30
C LEU A 89 8.50 9.16 -5.73
N ASN A 90 8.31 10.07 -6.69
CA ASN A 90 7.01 10.52 -7.17
C ASN A 90 6.47 9.71 -8.36
N GLY A 91 7.30 8.92 -9.02
CA GLY A 91 6.94 8.15 -10.21
C GLY A 91 5.89 7.07 -9.97
N GLU A 92 5.13 6.75 -11.01
CA GLU A 92 4.24 5.59 -11.01
C GLU A 92 5.04 4.29 -10.96
N TYR A 93 4.46 3.27 -10.32
CA TYR A 93 5.02 1.93 -10.42
C TYR A 93 4.65 1.35 -11.77
N VAL A 94 5.67 1.00 -12.56
CA VAL A 94 5.53 0.40 -13.87
C VAL A 94 6.31 -0.90 -13.90
N ASN A 95 5.64 -1.98 -14.29
CA ASN A 95 6.30 -3.27 -14.47
C ASN A 95 5.61 -4.11 -15.55
N PHE A 96 6.27 -5.20 -15.93
CA PHE A 96 5.79 -6.14 -16.93
C PHE A 96 5.78 -7.53 -16.31
N PRO A 97 4.66 -8.26 -16.39
CA PRO A 97 4.60 -9.64 -15.93
C PRO A 97 5.46 -10.52 -16.83
N ILE A 98 6.08 -11.53 -16.23
CA ILE A 98 6.80 -12.57 -16.98
C ILE A 98 5.78 -13.63 -17.42
N PRO A 99 5.69 -13.93 -18.72
CA PRO A 99 4.81 -14.99 -19.21
C PRO A 99 5.11 -16.34 -18.54
N GLU A 100 4.08 -17.12 -18.22
CA GLU A 100 4.25 -18.43 -17.57
C GLU A 100 5.12 -19.38 -18.40
N GLU A 101 5.03 -19.30 -19.73
CA GLU A 101 5.83 -20.12 -20.64
C GLU A 101 7.34 -19.84 -20.52
N ILE A 102 7.73 -18.62 -20.12
CA ILE A 102 9.14 -18.29 -19.84
C ILE A 102 9.58 -18.92 -18.50
N LYS A 103 8.69 -18.96 -17.52
CA LYS A 103 8.95 -19.59 -16.21
C LYS A 103 9.08 -21.10 -16.35
N GLU A 104 8.16 -21.74 -17.06
CA GLU A 104 8.19 -23.18 -17.35
C GLU A 104 9.47 -23.60 -18.07
N LYS A 105 9.99 -22.76 -18.97
CA LYS A 105 11.25 -22.98 -19.68
C LYS A 105 12.51 -22.62 -18.87
N ASN A 106 12.37 -22.12 -17.65
CA ASN A 106 13.47 -21.60 -16.83
C ASN A 106 14.32 -20.51 -17.52
N GLN A 107 13.72 -19.72 -18.43
CA GLN A 107 14.41 -18.69 -19.21
C GLN A 107 14.25 -17.27 -18.62
N VAL A 108 13.77 -17.16 -17.39
CA VAL A 108 13.45 -15.89 -16.71
C VAL A 108 14.61 -14.90 -16.72
N LYS A 109 15.84 -15.37 -16.44
CA LYS A 109 17.02 -14.51 -16.39
C LYS A 109 17.35 -13.93 -17.78
N GLU A 110 17.43 -14.79 -18.79
CA GLU A 110 17.68 -14.40 -20.18
C GLU A 110 16.61 -13.43 -20.68
N PHE A 111 15.35 -13.73 -20.39
CA PHE A 111 14.21 -12.89 -20.78
C PHE A 111 14.32 -11.49 -20.18
N ARG A 112 14.67 -11.37 -18.89
CA ARG A 112 14.86 -10.08 -18.22
C ARG A 112 16.02 -9.28 -18.77
N GLU A 113 17.16 -9.93 -19.01
CA GLU A 113 18.34 -9.28 -19.59
C GLU A 113 18.01 -8.71 -20.97
N TRP A 114 17.43 -9.55 -21.84
CA TRP A 114 17.02 -9.14 -23.16
C TRP A 114 15.96 -8.02 -23.13
N PHE A 115 14.96 -8.14 -22.25
CA PHE A 115 13.91 -7.13 -22.10
C PHE A 115 14.52 -5.76 -21.73
N LYS A 116 15.43 -5.74 -20.76
CA LYS A 116 16.09 -4.50 -20.31
C LYS A 116 16.94 -3.88 -21.41
N GLU A 117 17.71 -4.68 -22.14
CA GLU A 117 18.51 -4.22 -23.29
C GLU A 117 17.67 -3.62 -24.41
N ASN A 118 16.43 -4.10 -24.58
CA ASN A 118 15.53 -3.65 -25.64
C ASN A 118 14.47 -2.64 -25.15
N SER A 119 14.48 -2.29 -23.86
CA SER A 119 13.46 -1.44 -23.24
C SER A 119 13.44 0.00 -23.76
N TYR A 120 14.53 0.47 -24.40
CA TYR A 120 14.57 1.76 -25.10
C TYR A 120 13.47 1.91 -26.15
N LEU A 121 13.00 0.80 -26.73
CA LEU A 121 11.89 0.80 -27.70
C LEU A 121 10.58 1.26 -27.05
N LEU A 122 10.45 1.15 -25.73
CA LEU A 122 9.26 1.55 -24.97
C LEU A 122 9.31 3.02 -24.50
N GLU A 123 10.41 3.74 -24.71
CA GLU A 123 10.57 5.13 -24.24
C GLU A 123 9.80 6.15 -25.10
N ASP A 124 9.44 5.80 -26.34
CA ASP A 124 8.71 6.68 -27.24
C ASP A 124 7.19 6.50 -27.10
N SER A 125 6.49 7.58 -26.76
CA SER A 125 5.06 7.63 -26.39
C SER A 125 4.08 7.36 -27.55
N LEU A 126 4.54 6.78 -28.65
CA LEU A 126 3.69 6.38 -29.77
C LEU A 126 3.35 4.89 -29.60
N LYS A 127 2.07 4.58 -29.39
CA LYS A 127 1.51 3.20 -29.29
C LYS A 127 2.08 2.18 -30.29
N ARG A 128 2.58 2.63 -31.46
CA ARG A 128 3.24 1.81 -32.48
C ARG A 128 4.45 1.03 -31.96
N ASN A 129 5.11 1.50 -30.92
CA ASN A 129 6.31 0.84 -30.40
C ASN A 129 6.00 -0.34 -29.48
N GLU A 130 4.86 -0.36 -28.78
CA GLU A 130 4.49 -1.49 -27.91
C GLU A 130 4.14 -2.74 -28.73
N GLU A 131 3.44 -2.58 -29.86
CA GLU A 131 3.12 -3.68 -30.78
C GLU A 131 4.39 -4.23 -31.46
N ALA A 132 5.28 -3.34 -31.92
CA ALA A 132 6.56 -3.73 -32.50
C ALA A 132 7.44 -4.47 -31.47
N PHE A 133 7.42 -4.03 -30.22
CA PHE A 133 8.13 -4.67 -29.13
C PHE A 133 7.55 -6.05 -28.79
N ALA A 134 6.22 -6.19 -28.75
CA ALA A 134 5.53 -7.46 -28.56
C ALA A 134 5.84 -8.46 -29.70
N LEU A 135 5.91 -8.00 -30.95
CA LEU A 135 6.31 -8.83 -32.09
C LEU A 135 7.75 -9.33 -31.97
N LYS A 136 8.69 -8.50 -31.50
CA LYS A 136 10.07 -8.94 -31.23
C LYS A 136 10.14 -10.00 -30.13
N ILE A 137 9.36 -9.83 -29.06
CA ILE A 137 9.25 -10.84 -27.99
C ILE A 137 8.72 -12.16 -28.55
N LYS A 138 7.63 -12.10 -29.32
CA LYS A 138 7.04 -13.28 -29.96
C LYS A 138 8.03 -13.95 -30.91
N SER A 139 8.78 -13.18 -31.70
CA SER A 139 9.77 -13.72 -32.62
C SER A 139 10.94 -14.40 -31.91
N ARG A 140 11.39 -13.88 -30.77
CA ARG A 140 12.56 -14.42 -30.06
C ARG A 140 12.19 -15.56 -29.12
N PHE A 141 11.13 -15.41 -28.35
CA PHE A 141 10.77 -16.31 -27.25
C PHE A 141 9.52 -17.16 -27.53
N GLY A 142 8.78 -16.85 -28.59
CA GLY A 142 7.55 -17.58 -28.94
C GLY A 142 6.38 -17.30 -28.01
N VAL A 143 6.44 -16.22 -27.21
CA VAL A 143 5.42 -15.88 -26.19
C VAL A 143 4.75 -14.54 -26.49
N ASN A 144 3.54 -14.34 -25.98
CA ASN A 144 2.88 -13.04 -25.97
C ASN A 144 3.04 -12.41 -24.58
N ILE A 145 3.00 -11.08 -24.49
CA ILE A 145 3.04 -10.38 -23.20
C ILE A 145 1.63 -9.92 -22.81
N GLU A 146 1.31 -9.99 -21.52
CA GLU A 146 0.01 -9.52 -20.99
C GLU A 146 -0.10 -7.99 -20.88
N GLY A 147 0.96 -7.26 -21.24
CA GLY A 147 1.00 -5.80 -21.28
C GLY A 147 1.57 -5.15 -20.01
N ARG A 148 1.70 -3.82 -20.05
CA ARG A 148 2.26 -3.00 -18.98
C ARG A 148 1.30 -2.90 -17.81
N ILE A 149 1.77 -3.17 -16.60
CA ILE A 149 1.04 -2.84 -15.37
C ILE A 149 1.53 -1.50 -14.84
N THR A 150 0.63 -0.54 -14.80
CA THR A 150 0.83 0.75 -14.13
C THR A 150 0.01 0.77 -12.85
N ARG A 151 0.66 1.05 -11.72
CA ARG A 151 -0.03 1.34 -10.46
C ARG A 151 0.28 2.79 -10.10
N PRO A 152 -0.75 3.60 -9.76
CA PRO A 152 -0.53 4.93 -9.22
C PRO A 152 0.44 4.84 -8.05
N ASN A 153 1.31 5.83 -7.92
CA ASN A 153 2.13 5.94 -6.72
C ASN A 153 1.22 5.90 -5.49
N SER A 154 1.59 5.15 -4.45
CA SER A 154 0.78 4.83 -3.26
C SER A 154 0.53 6.05 -2.34
N GLY A 155 0.55 7.26 -2.91
CA GLY A 155 0.62 8.52 -2.21
C GLY A 155 2.04 8.81 -1.74
N LYS A 156 2.41 10.09 -1.81
CA LYS A 156 3.43 10.65 -0.93
C LYS A 156 3.11 10.16 0.50
N MET A 157 4.12 9.90 1.34
CA MET A 157 3.93 10.33 2.73
C MET A 157 3.60 11.79 2.57
N LEU A 158 2.30 12.15 2.64
CA LEU A 158 1.93 13.53 2.72
C LEU A 158 2.75 14.01 3.91
N PHE A 159 3.75 14.86 3.65
CA PHE A 159 4.28 15.73 4.67
C PHE A 159 3.09 16.62 4.97
N ILE A 160 2.36 16.20 5.98
CA ILE A 160 1.21 16.93 6.41
C ILE A 160 1.80 18.03 7.26
N ASP A 161 1.83 19.24 6.71
CA ASP A 161 2.01 20.48 7.47
C ASP A 161 0.80 20.76 8.39
N LEU A 162 0.04 19.73 8.77
CA LEU A 162 -1.05 19.84 9.73
C LEU A 162 -0.44 19.59 11.09
N ASP A 163 -0.73 20.51 12.00
CA ASP A 163 -0.40 20.32 13.40
C ASP A 163 -1.18 19.11 13.97
N LEU A 164 -0.72 18.60 15.12
CA LEU A 164 -1.35 17.45 15.76
C LEU A 164 -2.84 17.71 16.08
N GLU A 165 -3.20 18.96 16.37
CA GLU A 165 -4.55 19.36 16.73
C GLU A 165 -5.49 19.32 15.52
N GLU A 166 -5.03 19.72 14.34
CA GLU A 166 -5.73 19.63 13.06
C GLU A 166 -5.98 18.18 12.64
N LEU A 167 -5.01 17.28 12.86
CA LEU A 167 -5.20 15.85 12.65
C LEU A 167 -6.25 15.27 13.59
N GLU A 168 -6.22 15.65 14.87
CA GLU A 168 -7.22 15.21 15.84
C GLU A 168 -8.62 15.73 15.47
N LYS A 169 -8.75 17.02 15.11
CA LYS A 169 -10.00 17.61 14.59
C LYS A 169 -10.50 16.88 13.34
N ALA A 170 -9.61 16.54 12.41
CA ALA A 170 -9.99 15.83 11.19
C ALA A 170 -10.53 14.42 11.49
N ILE A 171 -9.88 13.68 12.39
CA ILE A 171 -10.33 12.36 12.85
C ILE A 171 -11.68 12.49 13.55
N ASP A 172 -11.79 13.39 14.53
CA ASP A 172 -13.02 13.58 15.32
C ASP A 172 -14.21 13.97 14.45
N ASN A 173 -14.01 14.92 13.52
CA ASN A 173 -15.02 15.30 12.54
C ASN A 173 -15.44 14.14 11.65
N LEU A 174 -14.51 13.28 11.22
CA LEU A 174 -14.83 12.16 10.34
C LEU A 174 -15.57 11.04 11.09
N LEU A 175 -15.18 10.77 12.34
CA LEU A 175 -15.90 9.86 13.23
C LEU A 175 -17.31 10.38 13.53
N GLU A 176 -17.47 11.69 13.73
CA GLU A 176 -18.78 12.31 13.89
C GLU A 176 -19.64 12.21 12.64
N LYS A 177 -19.07 12.50 11.45
CA LYS A 177 -19.76 12.30 10.17
C LYS A 177 -20.21 10.86 9.99
N SER A 178 -19.39 9.87 10.40
CA SER A 178 -19.78 8.45 10.36
C SER A 178 -20.98 8.16 11.29
N ARG A 179 -20.99 8.72 12.50
CA ARG A 179 -22.14 8.60 13.43
C ARG A 179 -23.40 9.25 12.87
N ARG A 180 -23.30 10.47 12.31
CA ARG A 180 -24.42 11.16 11.67
C ARG A 180 -24.93 10.39 10.45
N PHE A 181 -24.03 9.86 9.63
CA PHE A 181 -24.38 9.02 8.48
C PHE A 181 -25.18 7.79 8.90
N TYR A 182 -24.80 7.12 9.98
CA TYR A 182 -25.59 6.04 10.56
C TYR A 182 -26.98 6.51 11.01
N GLY A 183 -27.06 7.64 11.73
CA GLY A 183 -28.33 8.18 12.22
C GLY A 183 -29.30 8.63 11.10
N SER A 184 -28.78 9.09 9.97
CA SER A 184 -29.57 9.51 8.81
C SER A 184 -29.84 8.39 7.79
N SER A 185 -29.28 7.19 8.00
CA SER A 185 -29.43 6.05 7.09
C SER A 185 -30.79 5.37 7.25
N SER A 186 -31.30 4.74 6.18
CA SER A 186 -32.50 3.91 6.24
C SER A 186 -32.31 2.69 7.16
N GLN A 187 -33.40 2.05 7.58
CA GLN A 187 -33.31 0.86 8.44
C GLN A 187 -32.44 -0.26 7.84
N SER A 188 -32.57 -0.50 6.54
CA SER A 188 -31.76 -1.46 5.79
C SER A 188 -30.27 -1.08 5.75
N GLN A 189 -29.97 0.20 5.55
CA GLN A 189 -28.60 0.72 5.58
C GLN A 189 -27.99 0.66 7.00
N GLN A 190 -28.76 0.97 8.04
CA GLN A 190 -28.31 0.81 9.43
C GLN A 190 -28.01 -0.65 9.77
N ALA A 191 -28.87 -1.59 9.33
CA ALA A 191 -28.62 -3.02 9.45
C ALA A 191 -27.32 -3.41 8.72
N ALA A 192 -27.10 -2.89 7.51
CA ALA A 192 -25.87 -3.11 6.76
C ALA A 192 -24.63 -2.59 7.50
N ILE A 193 -24.66 -1.38 8.08
CA ILE A 193 -23.54 -0.85 8.88
C ILE A 193 -23.24 -1.77 10.07
N LYS A 194 -24.26 -2.15 10.84
CA LYS A 194 -24.08 -3.02 12.02
C LYS A 194 -23.46 -4.36 11.66
N LYS A 195 -23.93 -4.98 10.58
CA LYS A 195 -23.53 -6.34 10.18
C LYS A 195 -22.24 -6.40 9.36
N TYR A 196 -21.96 -5.36 8.57
CA TYR A 196 -20.93 -5.41 7.53
C TYR A 196 -19.88 -4.32 7.61
N SER A 197 -19.95 -3.33 8.51
CA SER A 197 -18.92 -2.27 8.57
C SER A 197 -17.48 -2.83 8.73
N GLN A 198 -17.29 -3.85 9.56
CA GLN A 198 -16.00 -4.53 9.69
C GLN A 198 -15.63 -5.36 8.43
N ARG A 199 -16.64 -5.83 7.69
CA ARG A 199 -16.51 -6.64 6.47
C ARG A 199 -16.77 -5.84 5.20
N ALA A 200 -16.57 -4.51 5.21
CA ALA A 200 -16.91 -3.68 4.06
C ALA A 200 -16.22 -4.16 2.77
N PHE A 201 -15.00 -4.71 2.88
CA PHE A 201 -14.26 -5.33 1.76
C PHE A 201 -15.03 -6.40 0.97
N LEU A 202 -16.15 -6.92 1.48
CA LEU A 202 -17.03 -7.83 0.74
C LEU A 202 -17.52 -7.24 -0.58
N TYR A 203 -17.58 -5.90 -0.73
CA TYR A 203 -17.91 -5.28 -2.02
C TYR A 203 -16.97 -5.70 -3.17
N LEU A 204 -15.72 -6.07 -2.85
CA LEU A 204 -14.71 -6.52 -3.81
C LEU A 204 -14.84 -7.99 -4.22
N ARG A 205 -15.64 -8.80 -3.51
CA ARG A 205 -15.72 -10.24 -3.76
C ARG A 205 -16.52 -10.53 -5.03
N LYS A 206 -16.14 -11.59 -5.74
CA LYS A 206 -16.87 -12.05 -6.93
C LYS A 206 -18.17 -12.80 -6.60
N TYR A 207 -18.22 -13.45 -5.44
CA TYR A 207 -19.37 -14.26 -5.00
C TYR A 207 -20.33 -13.44 -4.14
N GLU A 208 -21.59 -13.84 -4.17
CA GLU A 208 -22.69 -13.22 -3.42
C GLU A 208 -22.45 -13.17 -1.91
N ILE A 209 -23.01 -12.16 -1.25
CA ILE A 209 -23.00 -12.03 0.21
C ILE A 209 -24.12 -12.91 0.77
N SER A 210 -23.80 -14.19 1.01
CA SER A 210 -24.77 -15.24 1.36
C SER A 210 -25.54 -15.02 2.66
N ASP A 211 -25.08 -14.15 3.55
CA ASP A 211 -25.72 -13.82 4.82
C ASP A 211 -26.52 -12.50 4.78
N ASN A 212 -26.86 -11.95 3.61
CA ASN A 212 -27.58 -10.68 3.50
C ASN A 212 -29.06 -10.79 3.91
N ASP A 213 -29.38 -10.26 5.09
CA ASP A 213 -30.72 -10.13 5.67
C ASP A 213 -31.12 -8.66 5.88
N THR A 214 -30.43 -7.73 5.20
CA THR A 214 -30.60 -6.28 5.41
C THR A 214 -31.80 -5.69 4.68
N GLY A 215 -32.37 -6.41 3.72
CA GLY A 215 -33.40 -5.93 2.81
C GLY A 215 -32.85 -5.12 1.63
N LEU A 216 -31.54 -4.91 1.53
CA LEU A 216 -30.88 -4.38 0.33
C LEU A 216 -30.68 -5.49 -0.70
N SER A 217 -30.81 -5.17 -1.98
CA SER A 217 -30.34 -6.05 -3.05
C SER A 217 -28.82 -6.23 -2.97
N GLU A 218 -28.29 -7.28 -3.60
CA GLU A 218 -26.84 -7.54 -3.66
C GLU A 218 -26.06 -6.33 -4.21
N GLU A 219 -26.57 -5.71 -5.28
CA GLU A 219 -25.97 -4.51 -5.89
C GLU A 219 -25.99 -3.31 -4.93
N GLN A 220 -27.14 -3.05 -4.30
CA GLN A 220 -27.29 -1.95 -3.35
C GLN A 220 -26.39 -2.12 -2.12
N LEU A 221 -26.30 -3.35 -1.59
CA LEU A 221 -25.42 -3.65 -0.46
C LEU A 221 -23.96 -3.41 -0.85
N ARG A 222 -23.51 -3.90 -2.01
CA ARG A 222 -22.12 -3.71 -2.46
C ARG A 222 -21.77 -2.24 -2.66
N GLN A 223 -22.63 -1.49 -3.33
CA GLN A 223 -22.44 -0.06 -3.53
C GLN A 223 -22.36 0.67 -2.18
N PHE A 224 -23.24 0.32 -1.25
CA PHE A 224 -23.25 0.91 0.09
C PHE A 224 -21.96 0.57 0.88
N LEU A 225 -21.48 -0.67 0.82
CA LEU A 225 -20.23 -1.06 1.49
C LEU A 225 -19.01 -0.39 0.87
N GLN A 226 -18.97 -0.24 -0.45
CA GLN A 226 -17.92 0.51 -1.14
C GLN A 226 -17.91 1.98 -0.69
N GLU A 227 -19.08 2.62 -0.70
CA GLU A 227 -19.23 4.00 -0.26
C GLU A 227 -18.79 4.17 1.19
N TYR A 228 -19.21 3.26 2.09
CA TYR A 228 -18.84 3.31 3.49
C TYR A 228 -17.33 3.13 3.70
N ASP A 229 -16.69 2.21 2.97
CA ASP A 229 -15.25 2.00 3.02
C ASP A 229 -14.48 3.24 2.56
N GLN A 230 -14.89 3.82 1.43
CA GLN A 230 -14.22 4.97 0.82
C GLN A 230 -14.46 6.28 1.59
N LYS A 231 -15.67 6.50 2.13
CA LYS A 231 -16.01 7.73 2.86
C LYS A 231 -15.46 7.75 4.28
N PHE A 232 -15.38 6.59 4.95
CA PHE A 232 -15.07 6.54 6.38
C PHE A 232 -13.87 5.65 6.71
N LYS A 233 -13.86 4.38 6.31
CA LYS A 233 -12.82 3.44 6.77
C LYS A 233 -11.43 3.82 6.25
N GLN A 234 -11.27 4.02 4.94
CA GLN A 234 -9.97 4.37 4.36
C GLN A 234 -9.46 5.71 4.88
N PRO A 235 -10.26 6.80 4.87
CA PRO A 235 -9.73 8.09 5.31
C PRO A 235 -9.42 8.11 6.82
N VAL A 236 -10.16 7.38 7.67
CA VAL A 236 -9.80 7.23 9.10
C VAL A 236 -8.50 6.44 9.26
N LYS A 237 -8.26 5.36 8.50
CA LYS A 237 -6.98 4.62 8.53
C LYS A 237 -5.80 5.51 8.17
N ASP A 238 -5.96 6.31 7.13
CA ASP A 238 -4.92 7.23 6.67
C ASP A 238 -4.64 8.28 7.75
N LEU A 239 -5.69 8.94 8.25
CA LEU A 239 -5.56 9.95 9.31
C LEU A 239 -4.92 9.39 10.59
N LEU A 240 -5.30 8.18 11.02
CA LEU A 240 -4.69 7.54 12.20
C LEU A 240 -3.20 7.23 11.99
N THR A 241 -2.83 6.74 10.81
CA THR A 241 -1.42 6.49 10.47
C THR A 241 -0.61 7.78 10.59
N LYS A 242 -1.15 8.87 10.04
CA LYS A 242 -0.55 10.20 10.05
C LYS A 242 -0.50 10.79 11.47
N TYR A 243 -1.56 10.60 12.25
CA TYR A 243 -1.62 10.96 13.67
C TYR A 243 -0.52 10.28 14.48
N TYR A 244 -0.32 8.97 14.30
CA TYR A 244 0.76 8.26 15.01
C TYR A 244 2.14 8.78 14.60
N MET A 245 2.33 9.09 13.31
CA MET A 245 3.58 9.67 12.82
C MET A 245 3.88 10.99 13.49
N VAL A 246 2.96 11.96 13.44
CA VAL A 246 3.17 13.28 14.06
C VAL A 246 3.32 13.17 15.58
N LYS A 247 2.56 12.28 16.24
CA LYS A 247 2.56 12.15 17.70
C LYS A 247 3.81 11.48 18.26
N TYR A 248 4.32 10.43 17.61
CA TYR A 248 5.40 9.60 18.17
C TYR A 248 6.74 9.75 17.43
N ASN A 249 6.72 10.19 16.16
CA ASN A 249 7.93 10.51 15.39
C ASN A 249 7.70 11.76 14.51
N PRO A 250 7.48 12.95 15.13
CA PRO A 250 7.10 14.18 14.42
C PRO A 250 8.10 14.63 13.35
N LYS A 251 9.38 14.29 13.51
CA LYS A 251 10.43 14.64 12.54
C LYS A 251 10.62 13.60 11.45
N LEU A 252 9.95 12.44 11.56
CA LEU A 252 10.15 11.28 10.69
C LEU A 252 11.64 10.97 10.48
N GLU A 253 12.44 11.14 11.53
CA GLU A 253 13.88 10.93 11.47
C GLU A 253 14.12 9.43 11.57
N PHE A 254 14.41 8.82 10.43
CA PHE A 254 15.06 7.51 10.38
C PHE A 254 16.51 7.75 9.97
N LYS A 255 17.49 7.34 10.77
CA LYS A 255 18.89 7.41 10.33
C LYS A 255 19.09 6.50 9.10
N GLY A 256 19.93 6.92 8.15
CA GLY A 256 20.27 6.10 6.97
C GLY A 256 20.78 4.71 7.36
N SER A 257 21.56 4.63 8.44
CA SER A 257 22.03 3.38 9.04
C SER A 257 20.90 2.44 9.47
N LEU A 258 19.79 2.97 10.00
CA LEU A 258 18.61 2.16 10.34
C LEU A 258 17.96 1.62 9.06
N LEU A 259 17.72 2.47 8.05
CA LEU A 259 17.11 2.03 6.79
C LEU A 259 17.95 0.97 6.07
N GLU A 260 19.27 1.10 6.09
CA GLU A 260 20.19 0.09 5.56
C GLU A 260 20.10 -1.24 6.31
N GLN A 261 20.03 -1.20 7.64
CA GLN A 261 19.79 -2.39 8.48
C GLN A 261 18.43 -3.04 8.20
N LEU A 262 17.41 -2.24 7.86
CA LEU A 262 16.09 -2.71 7.42
C LEU A 262 16.07 -3.24 5.97
N GLY A 263 17.22 -3.19 5.25
CA GLY A 263 17.36 -3.72 3.89
C GLY A 263 17.13 -2.71 2.76
N PHE A 264 17.03 -1.41 3.07
CA PHE A 264 16.90 -0.37 2.06
C PHE A 264 18.26 0.01 1.47
N LYS A 265 18.22 0.65 0.30
CA LYS A 265 19.38 1.27 -0.35
C LYS A 265 19.16 2.76 -0.60
N GLU A 266 20.23 3.49 -0.80
CA GLU A 266 20.14 4.87 -1.27
C GLU A 266 19.53 4.95 -2.68
N CYS A 267 18.66 5.95 -2.88
CA CYS A 267 18.19 6.30 -4.21
C CYS A 267 19.35 6.85 -5.04
N GLN A 268 19.64 6.19 -6.15
CA GLN A 268 20.73 6.59 -7.05
C GLN A 268 20.54 8.01 -7.62
N LYS A 269 19.31 8.48 -7.84
CA LYS A 269 19.07 9.88 -8.28
C LYS A 269 19.29 10.92 -7.17
N CYS A 270 19.24 10.51 -5.90
CA CYS A 270 19.38 11.44 -4.76
C CYS A 270 20.79 11.46 -4.19
N TYR A 271 21.50 10.33 -4.30
CA TYR A 271 22.78 10.08 -3.64
C TYR A 271 23.87 9.62 -4.61
N GLY A 272 23.51 9.20 -5.82
CA GLY A 272 24.47 9.03 -6.92
C GLY A 272 24.77 10.39 -7.52
N ASN A 273 26.05 10.70 -7.65
CA ASN A 273 26.55 11.89 -8.36
C ASN A 273 26.12 11.88 -9.82
#